data_AF-A0A0C2I7A5-F1
#
_entry.id   AF-A0A0C2I7A5-F1
#
_cell.length_a   1.000
_cell.length_b   1.000
_cell.length_c   1.000
_cell.angle_alpha   90.00
_cell.angle_beta   90.00
_cell.angle_gamma   90.00
#
_symmetry.space_group_name_H-M   'P 1'
#
loop_
_entity.id
_entity.type
_entity.pdbx_description
1 polymer ?
#
loop_
_entity_poly.entity_id
_entity_poly.type
_entity_poly.pdbx_seq_one_letter_code
_entity_poly.pdbx_strand_id
1 'polypeptide(L)'
;MIPKWRARDQKQYKIPKNPTEMQKLVMETLFEDPDKRLTEVATGDILHEDNIRPPSPPDFIRTLTNTGPGSGEFHVYRIQRKFENRRVKFFEHQVKLEKAQAEFDQTKKMLDKLEKEKTEARREKRIQKRMKAQERKKLHKQFASVLNEHNKKMEESQ
;
A
#
# COMPACT_ATOMS: atom_id res chain seq x y z
N MET A 1 30.83 -33.02 37.36
CA MET A 1 29.89 -33.01 36.22
C MET A 1 29.07 -31.72 36.27
N ILE A 2 29.21 -30.84 35.27
CA ILE A 2 28.45 -29.59 35.20
C ILE A 2 27.06 -29.91 34.61
N PRO A 3 25.94 -29.44 35.18
CA PRO A 3 24.61 -29.85 34.71
C PRO A 3 24.25 -29.19 33.38
N LYS A 4 23.59 -29.97 32.49
CA LYS A 4 23.35 -29.68 31.06
C LYS A 4 22.61 -28.35 30.78
N TRP A 5 21.82 -27.84 31.73
CA TRP A 5 21.14 -26.53 31.62
C TRP A 5 22.06 -25.30 31.75
N ARG A 6 23.31 -25.48 32.18
CA ARG A 6 24.29 -24.41 32.38
C ARG A 6 25.21 -24.23 31.16
N ALA A 7 25.22 -25.20 30.26
CA ALA A 7 25.79 -25.08 28.92
C ALA A 7 24.78 -24.36 28.02
N ARG A 8 24.57 -23.06 28.27
CA ARG A 8 24.08 -22.19 27.20
C ARG A 8 25.22 -22.12 26.21
N ASP A 9 25.11 -22.87 25.12
CA ASP A 9 26.00 -22.72 23.96
C ASP A 9 26.10 -21.21 23.68
N GLN A 10 27.30 -20.65 23.84
CA GLN A 10 27.51 -19.24 23.56
C GLN A 10 27.41 -19.05 22.05
N LYS A 11 26.18 -18.88 21.54
CA LYS A 11 25.94 -18.48 20.15
C LYS A 11 26.69 -17.18 19.94
N GLN A 12 27.76 -17.26 19.14
CA GLN A 12 28.55 -16.11 18.75
C GLN A 12 27.65 -15.11 18.04
N TYR A 13 27.55 -13.90 18.58
CA TYR A 13 26.77 -12.83 17.97
C TYR A 13 27.45 -12.38 16.68
N LYS A 14 26.85 -12.71 15.53
CA LYS A 14 27.32 -12.29 14.21
C LYS A 14 26.63 -10.98 13.84
N ILE A 15 27.40 -9.90 13.69
CA ILE A 15 26.89 -8.63 13.14
C ILE A 15 26.95 -8.74 11.61
N PRO A 16 25.81 -8.76 10.89
CA PRO A 16 25.81 -8.80 9.44
C PRO A 16 26.30 -7.47 8.88
N LYS A 17 27.18 -7.52 7.88
CA LYS A 17 27.73 -6.35 7.19
C LYS A 17 27.03 -6.10 5.85
N ASN A 18 26.52 -7.17 5.23
CA ASN A 18 25.86 -7.16 3.92
C ASN A 18 24.38 -7.59 4.06
N PRO A 19 23.42 -7.05 3.26
CA PRO A 19 22.05 -7.58 3.19
C PRO A 19 21.96 -9.10 3.01
N THR A 20 22.84 -9.71 2.22
CA THR A 20 22.87 -11.17 2.05
C THR A 20 23.19 -11.88 3.36
N GLU A 21 24.06 -11.30 4.19
CA GLU A 21 24.39 -11.84 5.52
C GLU A 21 23.23 -11.66 6.51
N MET A 22 22.48 -10.54 6.42
CA MET A 22 21.25 -10.36 7.20
C MET A 22 20.22 -11.44 6.87
N GLN A 23 19.97 -11.67 5.58
CA GLN A 23 19.05 -12.72 5.11
C GLN A 23 19.52 -14.09 5.57
N LYS A 24 20.82 -14.37 5.44
CA LYS A 24 21.41 -15.63 5.92
C LYS A 24 21.19 -15.83 7.41
N LEU A 25 21.38 -14.79 8.23
CA LEU A 25 21.15 -14.86 9.67
C LEU A 25 19.68 -15.13 10.00
N VAL A 26 18.74 -14.47 9.31
CA VAL A 26 17.30 -14.75 9.47
C VAL A 26 16.97 -16.20 9.08
N MET A 27 17.52 -16.69 7.96
CA MET A 27 17.33 -18.08 7.52
C MET A 27 17.93 -19.09 8.50
N GLU A 28 19.15 -18.84 9.00
CA GLU A 28 19.77 -19.65 10.07
C GLU A 28 18.83 -19.74 11.28
N THR A 29 18.26 -18.62 11.75
CA THR A 29 17.33 -18.63 12.89
C THR A 29 16.00 -19.34 12.60
N LEU A 30 15.54 -19.32 11.35
CA LEU A 30 14.30 -19.97 10.95
C LEU A 30 14.46 -21.49 10.81
N PHE A 31 15.62 -21.94 10.34
CA PHE A 31 15.92 -23.37 10.17
C PHE A 31 16.27 -24.10 11.47
N GLU A 32 16.60 -23.38 12.54
CA GLU A 32 16.82 -23.98 13.86
C GLU A 32 15.58 -24.72 14.38
N ASP A 33 14.40 -24.12 14.20
CA ASP A 33 13.11 -24.66 14.65
C ASP A 33 12.09 -24.65 13.49
N PRO A 34 12.07 -25.67 12.61
CA PRO A 34 11.18 -25.70 11.44
C PRO A 34 9.69 -25.80 11.79
N ASP A 35 9.35 -26.32 12.98
CA ASP A 35 7.97 -26.44 13.45
C ASP A 35 7.41 -25.13 14.06
N LYS A 36 8.27 -24.11 14.24
CA LYS A 36 7.86 -22.83 14.81
C LYS A 36 6.97 -22.11 13.80
N ARG A 37 5.69 -21.93 14.16
CA ARG A 37 4.75 -21.13 13.37
C ARG A 37 5.32 -19.74 13.18
N LEU A 38 5.51 -19.34 11.92
CA LEU A 38 5.79 -17.96 11.57
C LEU A 38 4.62 -17.11 12.07
N THR A 39 4.84 -16.35 13.13
CA THR A 39 3.95 -15.24 13.45
C THR A 39 4.05 -14.29 12.28
N GLU A 40 2.93 -14.01 11.61
CA GLU A 40 2.84 -12.93 10.64
C GLU A 40 3.47 -11.70 11.30
N VAL A 41 4.58 -11.23 10.73
CA VAL A 41 5.27 -10.06 11.26
C VAL A 41 4.27 -8.93 11.14
N ALA A 42 3.79 -8.44 12.28
CA ALA A 42 2.96 -7.24 12.32
C ALA A 42 3.72 -6.17 11.54
N THR A 43 3.21 -5.82 10.36
CA THR A 43 3.85 -4.92 9.43
C THR A 43 4.17 -3.61 10.15
N GLY A 44 5.37 -3.06 9.89
CA GLY A 44 6.07 -2.12 10.79
C GLY A 44 5.28 -0.89 11.25
N ASP A 45 4.24 -0.48 10.54
CA ASP A 45 3.39 0.65 10.91
C ASP A 45 2.69 0.44 12.27
N ILE A 46 2.39 -0.81 12.65
CA ILE A 46 1.72 -1.15 13.92
C ILE A 46 2.65 -0.91 15.13
N LEU A 47 3.97 -0.84 14.90
CA LEU A 47 4.97 -0.76 15.98
C LEU A 47 5.20 0.67 16.50
N HIS A 48 4.71 1.71 15.81
CA HIS A 48 4.84 3.08 16.27
C HIS A 48 3.87 3.36 17.44
N GLU A 49 4.33 3.98 18.53
CA GLU A 49 3.49 4.22 19.73
C GLU A 49 2.21 4.99 19.40
N ASP A 50 2.26 5.90 18.41
CA ASP A 50 1.13 6.70 17.95
C ASP A 50 0.11 5.91 17.09
N ASN A 51 0.48 4.73 16.59
CA ASN A 51 -0.39 3.84 15.82
C ASN A 51 -1.08 2.78 16.69
N ILE A 52 -0.59 2.58 17.92
CA ILE A 52 -1.18 1.63 18.86
C ILE A 52 -2.43 2.26 19.46
N ARG A 53 -3.58 1.61 19.25
CA ARG A 53 -4.85 2.04 19.85
C ARG A 53 -4.71 2.09 21.38
N PRO A 54 -5.02 3.22 22.04
CA PRO A 54 -5.03 3.29 23.50
C PRO A 54 -6.09 2.33 24.06
N PRO A 55 -5.87 1.73 25.25
CA PRO A 55 -6.87 0.88 25.87
C PRO A 55 -8.16 1.66 26.13
N SER A 56 -9.31 0.99 25.99
CA SER A 56 -10.60 1.58 26.36
C SER A 56 -10.58 1.96 27.85
N PRO A 57 -11.19 3.10 28.24
CA PRO A 57 -11.43 3.36 29.64
C PRO A 57 -12.24 2.20 30.25
N PRO A 58 -11.98 1.83 31.52
CA PRO A 58 -12.77 0.82 32.21
C PRO A 58 -14.21 1.33 32.45
N ASP A 59 -15.19 0.42 32.34
CA ASP A 59 -16.61 0.77 32.46
C ASP A 59 -17.00 1.22 33.87
N PHE A 60 -16.40 0.61 34.91
CA PHE A 60 -16.67 0.95 36.30
C PHE A 60 -15.38 1.14 37.07
N ILE A 61 -15.27 2.27 37.77
CA ILE A 61 -14.19 2.53 38.72
C ILE A 61 -14.71 2.17 40.11
N ARG A 62 -14.14 1.13 40.72
CA ARG A 62 -14.56 0.62 42.03
C ARG A 62 -14.35 1.61 43.19
N THR A 63 -13.41 2.55 43.04
CA THR A 63 -13.03 3.51 44.08
C THR A 63 -13.67 4.87 43.83
N LEU A 64 -14.75 5.18 44.54
CA LEU A 64 -15.40 6.48 44.55
C LEU A 64 -15.85 6.82 45.98
N THR A 65 -14.93 7.28 46.82
CA THR A 65 -15.26 7.83 48.15
C THR A 65 -14.68 9.24 48.27
N ASN A 66 -15.55 10.24 48.46
CA ASN A 66 -15.23 11.65 48.63
C ASN A 66 -14.44 11.91 49.93
N THR A 67 -13.14 11.62 49.96
CA THR A 67 -12.32 11.83 51.17
C THR A 67 -10.95 12.39 50.81
N GLY A 68 -10.90 13.70 50.56
CA GLY A 68 -9.67 14.52 50.52
C GLY A 68 -8.58 14.08 49.54
N PRO A 69 -7.50 14.86 49.40
CA PRO A 69 -6.32 14.44 48.65
C PRO A 69 -5.58 13.35 49.44
N GLY A 70 -5.89 12.09 49.15
CA GLY A 70 -5.15 10.94 49.66
C GLY A 70 -3.76 10.84 49.03
N SER A 71 -2.83 10.17 49.72
CA SER A 71 -1.44 9.99 49.27
C SER A 71 -1.30 9.26 47.92
N GLY A 72 -2.33 8.54 47.47
CA GLY A 72 -2.37 7.83 46.19
C GLY A 72 -2.90 8.66 45.01
N GLU A 73 -3.55 9.80 45.25
CA GLU A 73 -4.26 10.57 44.22
C GLU A 73 -3.30 11.11 43.15
N PHE A 74 -2.09 11.49 43.54
CA PHE A 74 -1.06 11.94 42.62
C PHE A 74 -0.71 10.87 41.57
N HIS A 75 -0.61 9.59 41.98
CA HIS A 75 -0.29 8.52 41.05
C HIS A 75 -1.47 8.20 40.12
N VAL A 76 -2.70 8.32 40.61
CA VAL A 76 -3.91 8.19 39.79
C VAL A 76 -3.92 9.25 38.69
N TYR A 77 -3.73 10.53 39.04
CA TYR A 77 -3.65 11.62 38.07
C TYR A 77 -2.52 11.42 37.05
N ARG A 78 -1.31 11.06 37.51
CA ARG A 78 -0.16 10.81 36.63
C ARG A 78 -0.46 9.73 35.59
N ILE A 79 -1.11 8.65 36.01
CA ILE A 79 -1.48 7.53 35.13
C ILE A 79 -2.58 7.96 34.15
N GLN A 80 -3.65 8.60 34.65
CA GLN A 80 -4.75 9.10 33.82
C GLN A 80 -4.26 10.10 32.76
N ARG A 81 -3.40 11.06 33.15
CA ARG A 81 -2.81 12.02 32.22
C ARG A 81 -1.96 11.35 31.15
N LYS A 82 -1.20 10.32 31.51
CA LYS A 82 -0.40 9.55 30.52
C LYS A 82 -1.31 8.85 29.52
N PHE A 83 -2.39 8.21 29.98
CA PHE A 83 -3.37 7.59 29.09
C PHE A 83 -4.09 8.59 28.21
N GLU A 84 -4.49 9.74 28.77
CA GLU A 84 -5.17 10.78 28.01
C GLU A 84 -4.27 11.41 26.96
N ASN A 85 -3.02 11.73 27.31
CA ASN A 85 -2.05 12.26 26.33
C ASN A 85 -1.81 11.25 25.19
N ARG A 86 -1.70 9.95 25.49
CA ARG A 86 -1.58 8.91 24.46
C ARG A 86 -2.82 8.85 23.58
N ARG A 87 -4.01 8.95 24.18
CA ARG A 87 -5.29 8.96 23.46
C ARG A 87 -5.43 10.15 22.53
N VAL A 88 -5.14 11.36 23.02
CA VAL A 88 -5.16 12.59 22.23
C VAL A 88 -4.17 12.50 21.06
N LYS A 89 -2.92 12.08 21.33
CA LYS A 89 -1.90 11.88 20.28
C LYS A 89 -2.34 10.88 19.22
N PHE A 90 -2.93 9.76 19.62
CA PHE A 90 -3.45 8.75 18.69
C PHE A 90 -4.52 9.36 17.77
N PHE A 91 -5.49 10.10 18.32
CA PHE A 91 -6.54 10.74 17.51
C PHE A 91 -5.98 11.82 16.58
N GLU A 92 -5.07 12.66 17.06
CA GLU A 92 -4.40 13.67 16.22
C GLU A 92 -3.64 13.01 15.07
N HIS A 93 -2.96 11.89 15.33
CA HIS A 93 -2.24 11.13 14.32
C HIS A 93 -3.19 10.55 13.26
N GLN A 94 -4.28 9.91 13.69
CA GLN A 94 -5.30 9.36 12.79
C GLN A 94 -5.92 10.45 11.91
N VAL A 95 -6.29 11.60 12.48
CA VAL A 95 -6.85 12.73 11.72
C VAL A 95 -5.85 13.26 10.70
N LYS A 96 -4.56 13.33 11.04
CA LYS A 96 -3.51 13.76 10.10
C LYS A 96 -3.37 12.77 8.94
N LEU A 97 -3.34 11.47 9.23
CA LEU A 97 -3.28 10.42 8.21
C LEU A 97 -4.50 10.44 7.29
N GLU A 98 -5.71 10.55 7.85
CA GLU A 98 -6.95 10.60 7.08
C GLU A 98 -6.98 11.80 6.13
N LYS A 99 -6.57 12.98 6.61
CA LYS A 99 -6.46 14.18 5.77
C LYS A 99 -5.45 14.00 4.64
N ALA A 100 -4.25 13.51 4.95
CA ALA A 100 -3.22 13.27 3.95
C ALA A 100 -3.67 12.25 2.89
N GLN A 101 -4.36 11.18 3.31
CA GLN A 101 -4.90 10.18 2.42
C GLN A 101 -6.01 10.75 1.53
N ALA A 102 -6.91 11.57 2.08
CA ALA A 102 -7.97 12.21 1.32
C ALA A 102 -7.40 13.17 0.25
N GLU A 103 -6.40 13.97 0.60
CA GLU A 103 -5.70 14.86 -0.34
C GLU A 103 -5.00 14.06 -1.45
N PHE A 104 -4.29 12.99 -1.07
CA PHE A 104 -3.65 12.09 -2.03
C PHE A 104 -4.67 11.45 -2.98
N ASP A 105 -5.79 10.94 -2.47
CA ASP A 105 -6.81 10.31 -3.31
C ASP A 105 -7.50 11.31 -4.24
N GLN A 106 -7.70 12.55 -3.79
CA GLN A 106 -8.23 13.63 -4.62
C GLN A 106 -7.26 13.97 -5.76
N THR A 107 -5.99 14.23 -5.43
CA THR A 107 -4.97 14.56 -6.43
C THR A 107 -4.79 13.43 -7.46
N LYS A 108 -4.73 12.18 -7.00
CA LYS A 108 -4.65 11.00 -7.87
C LYS A 108 -5.85 10.90 -8.81
N LYS A 109 -7.07 11.05 -8.31
CA LYS A 109 -8.29 11.05 -9.14
C LYS A 109 -8.27 12.15 -10.21
N MET A 110 -7.74 13.32 -9.89
CA MET A 110 -7.62 14.43 -10.84
C MET A 110 -6.59 14.13 -11.93
N LEU A 111 -5.43 13.59 -11.56
CA LEU A 111 -4.41 13.17 -12.52
C LEU A 111 -4.91 12.05 -13.44
N ASP A 112 -5.55 11.01 -12.87
CA ASP A 112 -6.12 9.91 -13.62
C ASP A 112 -7.17 10.38 -14.66
N LYS A 113 -7.98 11.38 -14.31
CA LYS A 113 -8.95 12.00 -15.24
C LYS A 113 -8.23 12.72 -16.39
N LEU A 114 -7.26 13.56 -16.08
CA LEU A 114 -6.48 14.29 -17.10
C LEU A 114 -5.72 13.35 -18.04
N GLU A 115 -5.18 12.25 -17.52
CA GLU A 115 -4.50 11.23 -18.32
C GLU A 115 -5.48 10.47 -19.23
N LYS A 116 -6.67 10.14 -18.72
CA LYS A 116 -7.74 9.51 -19.51
C LYS A 116 -8.20 10.41 -20.65
N GLU A 117 -8.48 11.69 -20.38
CA GLU A 117 -8.87 12.67 -21.40
C GLU A 117 -7.80 12.80 -22.51
N LYS A 118 -6.52 12.91 -22.13
CA LYS A 118 -5.41 12.94 -23.09
C LYS A 118 -5.32 11.66 -23.91
N THR A 119 -5.55 10.51 -23.29
CA THR A 119 -5.49 9.20 -23.93
C THR A 119 -6.66 8.99 -24.87
N GLU A 120 -7.86 9.41 -24.49
CA GLU A 120 -9.09 9.38 -25.28
C GLU A 120 -8.96 10.27 -26.52
N ALA A 121 -8.54 11.53 -26.36
CA ALA A 121 -8.31 12.43 -27.50
C ALA A 121 -7.27 11.86 -28.49
N ARG A 122 -6.21 11.23 -28.00
CA ARG A 122 -5.22 10.54 -28.86
C ARG A 122 -5.81 9.29 -29.52
N ARG A 123 -6.65 8.54 -28.82
CA ARG A 123 -7.35 7.35 -29.35
C ARG A 123 -8.33 7.74 -30.45
N GLU A 124 -9.13 8.77 -30.24
CA GLU A 124 -10.07 9.31 -31.25
C GLU A 124 -9.34 9.75 -32.51
N LYS A 125 -8.24 10.50 -32.39
CA LYS A 125 -7.40 10.89 -33.54
C LYS A 125 -6.88 9.68 -34.30
N ARG A 126 -6.48 8.60 -33.61
CA ARG A 126 -6.04 7.35 -34.26
C ARG A 126 -7.19 6.62 -34.96
N ILE A 127 -8.37 6.57 -34.34
CA ILE A 127 -9.57 5.97 -34.93
C ILE A 127 -9.98 6.74 -36.19
N GLN A 128 -10.07 8.07 -36.13
CA GLN A 128 -10.39 8.90 -37.30
C GLN A 128 -9.39 8.71 -38.45
N LYS A 129 -8.08 8.67 -38.16
CA LYS A 129 -7.06 8.38 -39.17
C LYS A 129 -7.22 7.00 -39.79
N ARG A 130 -7.55 5.98 -38.98
CA ARG A 130 -7.82 4.61 -39.46
C ARG A 130 -9.06 4.56 -40.35
N MET A 131 -10.14 5.24 -39.98
CA MET A 131 -11.37 5.33 -40.78
C MET A 131 -11.10 5.98 -42.14
N LYS A 132 -10.44 7.15 -42.17
CA LYS A 132 -10.04 7.82 -43.42
C LYS A 132 -9.13 6.96 -44.29
N ALA A 133 -8.18 6.24 -43.68
CA ALA A 133 -7.32 5.32 -44.43
C ALA A 133 -8.11 4.13 -45.02
N GLN A 134 -9.12 3.62 -44.31
CA GLN A 134 -10.01 2.58 -44.83
C GLN A 134 -10.89 3.10 -45.97
N GLU A 135 -11.45 4.31 -45.86
CA GLU A 135 -12.21 4.96 -46.93
C GLU A 135 -11.37 5.15 -48.19
N ARG A 136 -10.13 5.66 -48.06
CA ARG A 136 -9.20 5.78 -49.18
C ARG A 136 -8.90 4.44 -49.85
N LYS A 137 -8.74 3.37 -49.06
CA LYS A 137 -8.55 2.01 -49.59
C LYS A 137 -9.80 1.50 -50.32
N LYS A 138 -11.01 1.77 -49.81
CA LYS A 138 -12.27 1.41 -50.48
C LYS A 138 -12.41 2.14 -51.81
N LEU A 139 -12.18 3.46 -51.83
CA LEU A 139 -12.19 4.26 -53.05
C LEU A 139 -11.16 3.74 -54.05
N HIS A 140 -9.91 3.48 -53.63
CA HIS A 140 -8.89 2.96 -54.54
C HIS A 140 -9.27 1.59 -55.13
N LYS A 141 -9.91 0.70 -54.36
CA LYS A 141 -10.45 -0.57 -54.87
C LYS A 141 -11.57 -0.36 -55.89
N GLN A 142 -12.47 0.60 -55.65
CA GLN A 142 -13.54 0.96 -56.60
C GLN A 142 -12.97 1.57 -57.88
N PHE A 143 -12.00 2.46 -57.78
CA PHE A 143 -11.31 3.02 -58.96
C PHE A 143 -10.58 1.91 -59.74
N ALA A 144 -9.88 1.00 -59.07
CA ALA A 144 -9.22 -0.12 -59.71
C ALA A 144 -10.20 -1.08 -60.41
N SER A 145 -11.38 -1.34 -59.82
CA SER A 145 -12.41 -2.17 -60.47
C SER A 145 -12.97 -1.50 -61.72
N VAL A 146 -13.28 -0.19 -61.66
CA VAL A 146 -13.77 0.56 -62.84
C VAL A 146 -12.71 0.62 -63.94
N LEU A 147 -11.43 0.82 -63.58
CA LEU A 147 -10.34 0.82 -64.56
C LEU A 147 -10.20 -0.55 -65.26
N ASN A 148 -10.30 -1.64 -64.49
CA ASN A 148 -10.29 -3.00 -65.04
C ASN A 148 -11.49 -3.25 -65.96
N GLU A 149 -12.69 -2.79 -65.60
CA GLU A 149 -13.87 -2.90 -66.45
C GLU A 149 -13.72 -2.10 -67.75
N HIS A 150 -13.14 -0.90 -67.69
CA HIS A 150 -12.90 -0.08 -68.88
C HIS A 150 -11.88 -0.73 -69.82
N ASN A 151 -10.75 -1.20 -69.28
CA ASN A 151 -9.73 -1.90 -70.06
C ASN A 151 -10.30 -3.16 -70.73
N LYS A 152 -11.11 -3.95 -70.01
CA LYS A 152 -11.76 -5.14 -70.57
C LYS A 152 -12.72 -4.80 -71.72
N LYS A 153 -13.51 -3.73 -71.60
CA LYS A 153 -14.38 -3.26 -72.68
C LYS A 153 -13.61 -2.77 -73.91
N MET A 154 -12.46 -2.14 -73.71
CA MET A 154 -11.60 -1.71 -74.81
C MET A 154 -11.01 -2.91 -75.56
N GLU A 155 -10.55 -3.94 -74.85
CA GLU A 155 -10.09 -5.20 -75.44
C GLU A 155 -11.19 -5.97 -76.18
N GLU A 156 -12.43 -5.95 -75.70
CA GLU A 156 -13.58 -6.59 -76.38
C GLU A 156 -14.07 -5.82 -77.64
N SER A 157 -13.64 -4.57 -77.82
CA SER A 157 -14.03 -3.70 -78.94
C SER A 157 -12.98 -3.59 -80.05
N GLN A 158 -11.85 -4.29 -79.93
CA GLN A 158 -10.83 -4.48 -80.95
C GLN A 158 -10.95 -5.86 -81.59
#